data_AF-A0A2V9RJR4-F1
#
_entry.id   AF-A0A2V9RJR4-F1
#
_cell.length_a   1.000
_cell.length_b   1.000
_cell.length_c   1.000
_cell.angle_alpha   90.00
_cell.angle_beta   90.00
_cell.angle_gamma   90.00
#
_symmetry.space_group_name_H-M   'P 1'
#
loop_
_entity.id
_entity.type
_entity.pdbx_description
1 polymer ?
#
loop_
_entity_poly.entity_id
_entity_poly.type
_entity_poly.pdbx_seq_one_letter_code
_entity_poly.pdbx_strand_id
1 'polypeptide(L)'
;MTSIIRLAALALLMFSTGLAEAAREHALEQAEQQRISHQLPGEPGLAQRLSKSTALHLQRGGENVASAGSVSQAHQSLMASPPHRENLLDPSFNVAGFGVVRSGHLLYVTQDFGRGVKTYSAENSEQLIARTIINTRRQTRLAGLNEFDSTPARNAACQMADENTIKTRLSREMKQSTYLVRYTSHDLETLPPGATRAIADSGVHSFAVGSCYRQTKTYPNGVYWVALMFY
;
A
#
# COMPACT_ATOMS: atom_id res chain seq x y z
N MET A 1 5.84 9.49 -26.17
CA MET A 1 4.70 10.40 -25.99
C MET A 1 4.06 10.10 -24.63
N THR A 2 4.51 10.77 -23.58
CA THR A 2 4.01 10.53 -22.21
C THR A 2 3.83 11.89 -21.54
N SER A 3 2.73 12.56 -21.88
CA SER A 3 2.25 13.76 -21.18
C SER A 3 0.75 13.87 -21.44
N ILE A 4 -0.02 13.00 -20.78
CA ILE A 4 -1.41 13.31 -20.45
C ILE A 4 -1.29 14.26 -19.25
N ILE A 5 -1.63 15.52 -19.48
CA ILE A 5 -1.19 16.70 -18.74
C ILE A 5 -1.53 16.59 -17.23
N ARG A 6 -0.49 16.43 -16.39
CA ARG A 6 -0.53 16.86 -14.99
C ARG A 6 -0.17 18.36 -14.98
N LEU A 7 -0.78 19.14 -14.08
CA LEU A 7 -0.39 20.55 -13.91
C LEU A 7 1.12 20.63 -13.67
N ALA A 8 1.79 21.63 -14.26
CA ALA A 8 3.27 21.75 -14.23
C ALA A 8 3.90 21.78 -12.82
N ALA A 9 3.10 21.99 -11.78
CA ALA A 9 3.51 21.98 -10.37
C ALA A 9 3.42 20.59 -9.69
N LEU A 10 2.79 19.59 -10.31
CA LEU A 10 2.71 18.23 -9.77
C LEU A 10 3.90 17.40 -10.24
N ALA A 11 4.48 16.63 -9.31
CA ALA A 11 5.53 15.66 -9.65
C ALA A 11 5.05 14.74 -10.80
N LEU A 12 5.92 14.49 -11.77
CA LEU A 12 5.60 13.62 -12.90
C LEU A 12 5.36 12.19 -12.41
N LEU A 13 4.33 11.54 -12.97
CA LEU A 13 4.07 10.12 -12.75
C LEU A 13 5.10 9.30 -13.51
N MET A 14 5.75 8.37 -12.81
CA MET A 14 6.59 7.36 -13.46
C MET A 14 5.69 6.36 -14.19
N PHE A 15 5.95 6.12 -15.46
CA PHE A 15 5.25 5.08 -16.21
C PHE A 15 5.60 3.70 -15.66
N SER A 16 4.60 2.86 -15.43
CA SER A 16 4.75 1.46 -15.04
C SER A 16 4.15 0.55 -16.09
N THR A 17 4.97 -0.34 -16.66
CA THR A 17 4.54 -1.35 -17.63
C THR A 17 3.50 -2.29 -17.04
N GLY A 18 3.67 -2.71 -15.79
CA GLY A 18 2.73 -3.60 -15.12
C GLY A 18 1.36 -2.98 -14.87
N LEU A 19 1.31 -1.68 -14.50
CA LEU A 19 0.04 -0.97 -14.42
C LEU A 19 -0.59 -0.79 -15.80
N ALA A 20 0.21 -0.58 -16.85
CA ALA A 20 -0.31 -0.43 -18.20
C ALA A 20 -0.88 -1.75 -18.76
N GLU A 21 -0.28 -2.88 -18.37
CA GLU A 21 -0.79 -4.23 -18.66
C GLU A 21 -2.14 -4.45 -17.98
N ALA A 22 -2.25 -4.23 -16.66
CA ALA A 22 -3.52 -4.32 -15.94
C ALA A 22 -4.61 -3.41 -16.54
N ALA A 23 -4.26 -2.14 -16.80
CA ALA A 23 -5.19 -1.19 -17.39
C ALA A 23 -5.65 -1.63 -18.79
N ARG A 24 -4.76 -2.23 -19.59
CA ARG A 24 -5.08 -2.71 -20.94
C ARG A 24 -5.94 -3.96 -20.91
N GLU A 25 -5.66 -4.91 -20.02
CA GLU A 25 -6.53 -6.08 -19.79
C GLU A 25 -7.94 -5.63 -19.40
N HIS A 26 -8.06 -4.71 -18.43
CA HIS A 26 -9.36 -4.17 -18.04
C HIS A 26 -10.07 -3.42 -19.18
N ALA A 27 -9.34 -2.62 -19.96
CA ALA A 27 -9.92 -1.94 -21.12
C ALA A 27 -10.39 -2.91 -22.22
N LEU A 28 -9.76 -4.08 -22.37
CA LEU A 28 -10.20 -5.13 -23.29
C LEU A 28 -11.54 -5.71 -22.83
N GLU A 29 -11.65 -6.08 -21.55
CA GLU A 29 -12.89 -6.61 -20.97
C GLU A 29 -14.06 -5.61 -21.10
N GLN A 30 -13.80 -4.32 -20.83
CA GLN A 30 -14.81 -3.26 -21.03
C GLN A 30 -15.25 -3.14 -22.49
N ALA A 31 -14.31 -3.31 -23.44
CA ALA A 31 -14.60 -3.22 -24.86
C ALA A 31 -15.39 -4.44 -25.38
N GLU A 32 -15.08 -5.64 -24.88
CA GLU A 32 -15.79 -6.89 -25.20
C GLU A 32 -17.23 -6.86 -24.70
N GLN A 33 -17.45 -6.35 -23.48
CA GLN A 33 -18.77 -6.22 -22.88
C GLN A 33 -19.49 -4.92 -23.28
N GLN A 34 -18.83 -4.07 -24.07
CA GLN A 34 -19.30 -2.73 -24.48
C GLN A 34 -19.81 -1.88 -23.30
N ARG A 35 -19.12 -1.96 -22.16
CA ARG A 35 -19.54 -1.37 -20.89
C ARG A 35 -18.35 -0.82 -20.11
N ILE A 36 -18.47 0.41 -19.60
CA ILE A 36 -17.52 0.98 -18.65
C ILE A 36 -17.91 0.55 -17.23
N SER A 37 -16.96 0.05 -16.45
CA SER A 37 -17.12 -0.25 -15.03
C SER A 37 -15.75 -0.40 -14.39
N HIS A 38 -15.54 0.13 -13.18
CA HIS A 38 -14.30 -0.11 -12.42
C HIS A 38 -14.04 -1.60 -12.09
N GLN A 39 -15.10 -2.41 -12.16
CA GLN A 39 -15.02 -3.86 -12.02
C GLN A 39 -16.17 -4.49 -12.80
N LEU A 40 -15.84 -5.35 -13.76
CA LEU A 40 -16.84 -6.12 -14.49
C LEU A 40 -17.22 -7.39 -13.71
N PRO A 41 -18.41 -7.98 -13.95
CA PRO A 41 -18.80 -9.23 -13.31
C PRO A 41 -17.77 -10.34 -13.54
N GLY A 42 -17.30 -10.97 -12.46
CA GLY A 42 -16.30 -12.04 -12.51
C GLY A 42 -14.84 -11.55 -12.55
N GLU A 43 -14.61 -10.26 -12.70
CA GLU A 43 -13.28 -9.68 -12.72
C GLU A 43 -12.72 -9.49 -11.29
N PRO A 44 -11.43 -9.75 -11.04
CA PRO A 44 -10.77 -9.27 -9.83
C PRO A 44 -10.89 -7.74 -9.68
N GLY A 45 -10.98 -7.26 -8.44
CA GLY A 45 -10.97 -5.82 -8.18
C GLY A 45 -9.60 -5.20 -8.49
N LEU A 46 -9.55 -3.87 -8.59
CA LEU A 46 -8.36 -3.11 -8.97
C LEU A 46 -7.08 -3.57 -8.24
N ALA A 47 -7.10 -3.66 -6.91
CA ALA A 47 -5.93 -4.05 -6.14
C ALA A 47 -5.37 -5.43 -6.54
N GLN A 48 -6.25 -6.38 -6.85
CA GLN A 48 -5.84 -7.70 -7.31
C GLN A 48 -5.28 -7.66 -8.73
N ARG A 49 -5.93 -6.91 -9.65
CA ARG A 49 -5.43 -6.69 -11.01
C ARG A 49 -4.02 -6.11 -10.98
N LEU A 50 -3.81 -5.04 -10.21
CA LEU A 50 -2.50 -4.41 -10.07
C LEU A 50 -1.46 -5.37 -9.47
N SER A 51 -1.78 -6.05 -8.37
CA SER A 51 -0.85 -6.98 -7.73
C SER A 51 -0.40 -8.14 -8.62
N LYS A 52 -1.25 -8.55 -9.58
CA LYS A 52 -0.94 -9.61 -10.55
C LYS A 52 0.01 -9.12 -11.64
N SER A 53 -0.13 -7.87 -12.07
CA SER A 53 0.60 -7.34 -13.23
C SER A 53 1.84 -6.54 -12.86
N THR A 54 2.09 -6.21 -11.58
CA THR A 54 3.32 -5.49 -11.18
C THR A 54 3.97 -6.04 -9.91
N ALA A 55 5.31 -6.00 -9.89
CA ALA A 55 6.11 -6.22 -8.68
C ALA A 55 6.25 -4.95 -7.82
N LEU A 56 5.68 -3.82 -8.25
CA LEU A 56 5.67 -2.60 -7.46
C LEU A 56 4.83 -2.79 -6.20
N HIS A 57 5.33 -2.19 -5.13
CA HIS A 57 4.67 -2.20 -3.83
C HIS A 57 3.79 -0.97 -3.74
N LEU A 58 2.48 -1.18 -3.83
CA LEU A 58 1.52 -0.09 -3.92
C LEU A 58 0.83 0.11 -2.57
N GLN A 59 1.13 1.24 -1.92
CA GLN A 59 0.42 1.65 -0.70
C GLN A 59 -1.05 1.98 -0.98
N ARG A 60 -1.34 2.51 -2.17
CA ARG A 60 -2.68 2.78 -2.67
C ARG A 60 -2.71 2.69 -4.18
N GLY A 61 -3.88 2.35 -4.71
CA GLY A 61 -4.22 2.43 -6.13
C GLY A 61 -5.36 3.41 -6.38
N GLY A 62 -5.49 3.87 -7.60
CA GLY A 62 -6.64 4.62 -8.11
C GLY A 62 -6.86 4.27 -9.57
N GLU A 63 -8.10 4.40 -10.04
CA GLU A 63 -8.44 4.08 -11.42
C GLU A 63 -9.41 5.12 -11.98
N ASN A 64 -9.18 5.52 -13.22
CA ASN A 64 -10.15 6.22 -14.04
C ASN A 64 -10.51 5.37 -15.24
N VAL A 65 -11.79 5.32 -15.58
CA VAL A 65 -12.28 4.65 -16.79
C VAL A 65 -13.14 5.61 -17.62
N ALA A 66 -13.03 5.51 -18.93
CA ALA A 66 -13.81 6.32 -19.86
C ALA A 66 -14.06 5.57 -21.17
N SER A 67 -15.13 5.96 -21.87
CA SER A 67 -15.27 5.70 -23.30
C SER A 67 -15.49 6.99 -24.06
N ALA A 68 -14.86 7.12 -25.22
CA ALA A 68 -14.95 8.31 -26.06
C ALA A 68 -14.53 8.02 -27.50
N GLY A 69 -14.86 8.90 -28.45
CA GLY A 69 -14.43 8.75 -29.85
C GLY A 69 -12.94 9.01 -30.08
N SER A 70 -12.26 9.66 -29.13
CA SER A 70 -10.83 9.96 -29.20
C SER A 70 -10.20 10.08 -27.80
N VAL A 71 -8.87 9.97 -27.74
CA VAL A 71 -8.11 10.14 -26.49
C VAL A 71 -8.28 11.55 -25.92
N SER A 72 -8.34 12.57 -26.78
CA SER A 72 -8.55 13.96 -26.36
C SER A 72 -9.91 14.15 -25.68
N GLN A 73 -10.97 13.60 -26.28
CA GLN A 73 -12.30 13.61 -25.67
C GLN A 73 -12.34 12.82 -24.36
N ALA A 74 -11.71 11.63 -24.29
CA ALA A 74 -11.63 10.86 -23.05
C ALA A 74 -10.96 11.67 -21.94
N HIS A 75 -9.81 12.30 -22.23
CA HIS A 75 -9.09 13.12 -21.27
C HIS A 75 -9.93 14.34 -20.81
N GLN A 76 -10.59 15.04 -21.72
CA GLN A 76 -11.47 16.17 -21.37
C GLN A 76 -12.63 15.73 -20.47
N SER A 77 -13.29 14.61 -20.78
CA SER A 77 -14.38 14.07 -19.95
C SER A 77 -13.91 13.64 -18.56
N LEU A 78 -12.75 12.99 -18.47
CA LEU A 78 -12.13 12.63 -17.19
C LEU A 78 -11.74 13.89 -16.41
N MET A 79 -11.13 14.88 -17.05
CA MET A 79 -10.81 16.16 -16.43
C MET A 79 -12.06 16.95 -16.05
N ALA A 80 -13.21 16.79 -16.70
CA ALA A 80 -14.45 17.50 -16.36
C ALA A 80 -15.15 16.90 -15.13
N SER A 81 -14.96 15.60 -14.88
CA SER A 81 -15.53 14.88 -13.75
C SER A 81 -14.70 15.09 -12.47
N PRO A 82 -15.27 15.65 -11.39
CA PRO A 82 -14.55 15.84 -10.12
C PRO A 82 -13.83 14.59 -9.58
N PRO A 83 -14.47 13.40 -9.44
CA PRO A 83 -13.79 12.23 -8.90
C PRO A 83 -12.64 11.74 -9.80
N HIS A 84 -12.78 11.85 -11.13
CA HIS A 84 -11.71 11.44 -12.04
C HIS A 84 -10.56 12.45 -12.06
N ARG A 85 -10.88 13.75 -11.98
CA ARG A 85 -9.91 14.84 -11.86
C ARG A 85 -9.10 14.71 -10.57
N GLU A 86 -9.73 14.30 -9.47
CA GLU A 86 -9.03 14.01 -8.21
C GLU A 86 -7.92 12.98 -8.42
N ASN A 87 -8.19 11.85 -9.07
CA ASN A 87 -7.14 10.85 -9.36
C ASN A 87 -6.02 11.40 -10.25
N LEU A 88 -6.36 12.15 -11.32
CA LEU A 88 -5.38 12.74 -12.25
C LEU A 88 -4.43 13.73 -11.54
N LEU A 89 -4.96 14.47 -10.56
CA LEU A 89 -4.24 15.55 -9.87
C LEU A 89 -3.74 15.17 -8.47
N ASP A 90 -4.02 13.96 -7.97
CA ASP A 90 -3.67 13.54 -6.61
C ASP A 90 -2.13 13.44 -6.46
N PRO A 91 -1.46 14.35 -5.74
CA PRO A 91 -0.01 14.39 -5.61
C PRO A 91 0.58 13.15 -4.91
N SER A 92 -0.25 12.36 -4.25
CA SER A 92 0.21 11.11 -3.65
C SER A 92 0.57 10.08 -4.72
N PHE A 93 -0.10 10.03 -5.88
CA PHE A 93 0.30 9.08 -6.93
C PHE A 93 1.63 9.48 -7.57
N ASN A 94 2.51 8.49 -7.69
CA ASN A 94 3.86 8.62 -8.26
C ASN A 94 4.14 7.64 -9.40
N VAL A 95 3.28 6.65 -9.62
CA VAL A 95 3.35 5.72 -10.75
C VAL A 95 2.00 5.64 -11.47
N ALA A 96 2.01 5.39 -12.78
CA ALA A 96 0.79 5.19 -13.55
C ALA A 96 0.99 4.28 -14.76
N GLY A 97 -0.09 3.66 -15.21
CA GLY A 97 -0.20 2.89 -16.45
C GLY A 97 -1.51 3.17 -17.16
N PHE A 98 -1.52 3.03 -18.48
CA PHE A 98 -2.66 3.42 -19.30
C PHE A 98 -2.99 2.32 -20.30
N GLY A 99 -4.27 1.96 -20.37
CA GLY A 99 -4.84 1.02 -21.33
C GLY A 99 -5.81 1.74 -22.26
N VAL A 100 -5.66 1.53 -23.57
CA VAL A 100 -6.59 2.05 -24.58
C VAL A 100 -6.93 0.95 -25.57
N VAL A 101 -8.21 0.64 -25.71
CA VAL A 101 -8.73 -0.39 -26.63
C VAL A 101 -9.81 0.24 -27.51
N ARG A 102 -9.76 -0.02 -28.82
CA ARG A 102 -10.78 0.45 -29.76
C ARG A 102 -11.79 -0.67 -30.03
N SER A 103 -13.08 -0.37 -29.93
CA SER A 103 -14.17 -1.24 -30.38
C SER A 103 -15.18 -0.39 -31.16
N GLY A 104 -15.23 -0.63 -32.48
CA GLY A 104 -15.94 0.24 -33.43
C GLY A 104 -15.41 1.69 -33.41
N HIS A 105 -16.33 2.64 -33.22
CA HIS A 105 -16.01 4.07 -33.15
C HIS A 105 -15.60 4.55 -31.76
N LEU A 106 -15.70 3.69 -30.74
CA LEU A 106 -15.38 4.03 -29.36
C LEU A 106 -13.99 3.53 -28.98
N LEU A 107 -13.30 4.34 -28.18
CA LEU A 107 -12.17 3.93 -27.37
C LEU A 107 -12.67 3.63 -25.96
N TYR A 108 -12.19 2.55 -25.37
CA TYR A 108 -12.28 2.24 -23.95
C TYR A 108 -10.91 2.54 -23.35
N VAL A 109 -10.90 3.43 -22.36
CA VAL A 109 -9.69 3.97 -21.75
C VAL A 109 -9.72 3.63 -20.27
N THR A 110 -8.64 3.03 -19.78
CA THR A 110 -8.38 2.80 -18.36
C THR A 110 -7.07 3.48 -17.99
N GLN A 111 -7.07 4.22 -16.87
CA GLN A 111 -5.87 4.82 -16.29
C GLN A 111 -5.72 4.29 -14.88
N ASP A 112 -4.65 3.53 -14.65
CA ASP A 112 -4.31 3.02 -13.33
C ASP A 112 -3.22 3.87 -12.71
N PHE A 113 -3.42 4.28 -11.47
CA PHE A 113 -2.51 5.08 -10.67
C PHE A 113 -2.08 4.31 -9.44
N GLY A 114 -0.86 4.56 -8.98
CA GLY A 114 -0.32 3.95 -7.77
C GLY A 114 0.56 4.89 -6.97
N ARG A 115 0.59 4.66 -5.65
CA ARG A 115 1.67 5.12 -4.77
C ARG A 115 2.65 3.96 -4.59
N GLY A 116 3.66 3.90 -5.45
CA GLY A 116 4.80 3.02 -5.29
C GLY A 116 5.63 3.45 -4.09
N VAL A 117 5.87 2.53 -3.15
CA VAL A 117 6.77 2.72 -2.00
C VAL A 117 7.92 1.72 -2.07
N LYS A 118 9.04 2.04 -1.42
CA LYS A 118 10.15 1.10 -1.28
C LYS A 118 9.73 -0.05 -0.39
N THR A 119 10.23 -1.24 -0.71
CA THR A 119 10.27 -2.33 0.25
C THR A 119 11.64 -2.58 0.84
N TYR A 120 11.59 -2.91 2.11
CA TYR A 120 12.67 -3.27 2.99
C TYR A 120 12.60 -4.76 3.29
N SER A 121 13.77 -5.39 3.45
CA SER A 121 13.90 -6.71 4.07
C SER A 121 13.33 -6.71 5.48
N ALA A 122 13.05 -7.89 6.04
CA ALA A 122 12.58 -8.02 7.43
C ALA A 122 13.50 -7.26 8.39
N GLU A 123 14.82 -7.50 8.32
CA GLU A 123 15.82 -6.82 9.13
C GLU A 123 15.79 -5.29 8.98
N ASN A 124 15.80 -4.78 7.75
CA ASN A 124 15.78 -3.32 7.52
C ASN A 124 14.46 -2.69 8.01
N SER A 125 13.33 -3.39 7.84
CA SER A 125 12.04 -2.91 8.34
C SER A 125 11.99 -2.88 9.86
N GLU A 126 12.53 -3.89 10.53
CA GLU A 126 12.63 -3.93 11.99
C GLU A 126 13.53 -2.82 12.52
N GLN A 127 14.70 -2.60 11.88
CA GLN A 127 15.60 -1.51 12.26
C GLN A 127 14.95 -0.12 12.10
N LEU A 128 14.16 0.11 11.05
CA LEU A 128 13.44 1.37 10.86
C LEU A 128 12.42 1.60 11.99
N ILE A 129 11.63 0.58 12.31
CA ILE A 129 10.64 0.65 13.39
C ILE A 129 11.34 0.84 14.75
N ALA A 130 12.42 0.09 15.02
CA ALA A 130 13.19 0.18 16.26
C ALA A 130 13.79 1.58 16.45
N ARG A 131 14.37 2.17 15.40
CA ARG A 131 14.84 3.56 15.41
C ARG A 131 13.70 4.54 15.70
N THR A 132 12.54 4.32 15.11
CA THR A 132 11.35 5.14 15.35
C THR A 132 10.90 5.05 16.80
N ILE A 133 10.89 3.86 17.39
CA ILE A 133 10.60 3.63 18.82
C ILE A 133 11.59 4.41 19.71
N ILE A 134 12.89 4.25 19.47
CA ILE A 134 13.95 4.90 20.25
C ILE A 134 13.86 6.43 20.13
N ASN A 135 13.65 6.95 18.91
CA ASN A 135 13.51 8.39 18.68
C ASN A 135 12.26 8.94 19.36
N THR A 136 11.14 8.20 19.32
CA THR A 136 9.90 8.56 20.02
C THR A 136 10.13 8.59 21.54
N ARG A 137 10.80 7.58 22.12
CA ARG A 137 11.15 7.59 23.55
C ARG A 137 12.03 8.78 23.91
N ARG A 138 13.00 9.16 23.07
CA ARG A 138 13.90 10.31 23.33
C ARG A 138 13.17 11.65 23.39
N GLN A 139 12.01 11.77 22.74
CA GLN A 139 11.16 12.95 22.87
C GLN A 139 10.46 13.01 24.23
N THR A 140 10.39 11.88 24.93
CA THR A 140 9.99 11.80 26.34
C THR A 140 11.23 12.00 27.23
N ARG A 141 11.10 12.62 28.40
CA ARG A 141 12.21 12.78 29.36
C ARG A 141 12.55 11.49 30.13
N LEU A 142 12.28 10.33 29.54
CA LEU A 142 12.44 9.02 30.17
C LEU A 142 13.77 8.37 29.76
N ALA A 143 14.19 7.37 30.53
CA ALA A 143 15.35 6.55 30.17
C ALA A 143 15.12 5.85 28.81
N GLY A 144 16.22 5.62 28.10
CA GLY A 144 16.21 4.90 26.82
C GLY A 144 15.75 3.45 26.97
N LEU A 145 15.24 2.89 25.88
CA LEU A 145 14.83 1.49 25.82
C LEU A 145 15.94 0.64 25.20
N ASN A 146 16.13 -0.57 25.73
CA ASN A 146 17.04 -1.56 25.15
C ASN A 146 16.27 -2.45 24.17
N GLU A 147 16.82 -2.66 22.97
CA GLU A 147 16.29 -3.63 22.03
C GLU A 147 16.69 -5.06 22.44
N PHE A 148 15.75 -5.99 22.41
CA PHE A 148 15.92 -7.40 22.78
C PHE A 148 15.79 -8.31 21.54
N ASP A 149 15.95 -9.63 21.71
CA ASP A 149 15.82 -10.60 20.61
C ASP A 149 14.49 -10.43 19.86
N SER A 150 14.59 -10.11 18.57
CA SER A 150 13.46 -9.90 17.66
C SER A 150 12.82 -11.19 17.17
N THR A 151 13.46 -12.36 17.38
CA THR A 151 13.00 -13.64 16.83
C THR A 151 11.55 -13.98 17.21
N PRO A 152 11.12 -13.89 18.50
CA PRO A 152 9.73 -14.16 18.85
C PRO A 152 8.74 -13.19 18.20
N ALA A 153 9.13 -11.90 18.10
CA ALA A 153 8.30 -10.87 17.47
C ALA A 153 8.19 -11.09 15.96
N ARG A 154 9.28 -11.44 15.29
CA ARG A 154 9.30 -11.73 13.85
C ARG A 154 8.45 -12.95 13.52
N ASN A 155 8.56 -14.00 14.31
CA ASN A 155 7.74 -15.20 14.16
C ASN A 155 6.24 -14.86 14.31
N ALA A 156 5.88 -14.04 15.31
CA ALA A 156 4.51 -13.57 15.47
C ALA A 156 4.03 -12.71 14.29
N ALA A 157 4.88 -11.83 13.77
CA ALA A 157 4.58 -11.02 12.60
C ALA A 157 4.32 -11.85 11.34
N CYS A 158 5.17 -12.85 11.06
CA CYS A 158 4.97 -13.73 9.92
C CYS A 158 3.78 -14.67 10.11
N GLN A 159 3.50 -15.14 11.32
CA GLN A 159 2.27 -15.90 11.60
C GLN A 159 1.01 -15.07 11.29
N MET A 160 0.98 -13.78 11.67
CA MET A 160 -0.14 -12.91 11.31
C MET A 160 -0.31 -12.76 9.80
N ALA A 161 0.81 -12.68 9.08
CA ALA A 161 0.83 -12.61 7.63
C ALA A 161 0.30 -13.89 6.98
N ASP A 162 0.70 -15.05 7.48
CA ASP A 162 0.30 -16.37 7.00
C ASP A 162 -1.18 -16.65 7.26
N GLU A 163 -1.66 -16.30 8.45
CA GLU A 163 -3.07 -16.44 8.84
C GLU A 163 -3.94 -15.28 8.32
N ASN A 164 -3.34 -14.28 7.68
CA ASN A 164 -3.99 -13.07 7.18
C ASN A 164 -4.87 -12.36 8.24
N THR A 165 -4.39 -12.30 9.48
CA THR A 165 -5.11 -11.69 10.61
C THR A 165 -4.14 -11.22 11.69
N ILE A 166 -4.44 -10.07 12.33
CA ILE A 166 -3.67 -9.61 13.50
C ILE A 166 -4.06 -10.34 14.79
N LYS A 167 -5.13 -11.14 14.76
CA LYS A 167 -5.70 -11.85 15.93
C LYS A 167 -5.16 -13.28 16.05
N THR A 168 -3.85 -13.44 15.94
CA THR A 168 -3.17 -14.73 16.10
C THR A 168 -3.13 -15.20 17.54
N ARG A 169 -2.92 -16.50 17.74
CA ARG A 169 -2.69 -17.12 19.04
C ARG A 169 -1.42 -16.54 19.68
N LEU A 170 -1.51 -16.16 20.95
CA LEU A 170 -0.36 -15.64 21.69
C LEU A 170 0.63 -16.76 22.03
N SER A 171 1.90 -16.57 21.64
CA SER A 171 3.02 -17.41 22.09
C SER A 171 3.30 -17.19 23.58
N ARG A 172 4.19 -18.00 24.16
CA ARG A 172 4.59 -17.85 25.57
C ARG A 172 5.30 -16.52 25.80
N GLU A 173 6.19 -16.15 24.88
CA GLU A 173 7.00 -14.93 24.89
C GLU A 173 6.10 -13.68 24.80
N MET A 174 5.09 -13.73 23.93
CA MET A 174 4.10 -12.66 23.80
C MET A 174 3.32 -12.41 25.10
N LYS A 175 2.96 -13.49 25.81
CA LYS A 175 2.23 -13.38 27.09
C LYS A 175 3.07 -12.81 28.23
N GLN A 176 4.39 -12.82 28.10
CA GLN A 176 5.31 -12.26 29.09
C GLN A 176 5.58 -10.77 28.88
N SER A 177 5.18 -10.21 27.73
CA SER A 177 5.32 -8.78 27.48
C SER A 177 4.32 -7.95 28.30
N THR A 178 4.77 -6.81 28.80
CA THR A 178 3.95 -5.79 29.47
C THR A 178 2.97 -5.18 28.46
N TYR A 179 3.46 -4.89 27.25
CA TYR A 179 2.61 -4.49 26.12
C TYR A 179 2.91 -5.32 24.89
N LEU A 180 1.84 -5.78 24.24
CA LEU A 180 1.86 -6.38 22.92
C LEU A 180 1.08 -5.49 21.95
N VAL A 181 1.76 -4.99 20.91
CA VAL A 181 1.13 -4.20 19.85
C VAL A 181 1.27 -4.94 18.53
N ARG A 182 0.14 -5.17 17.85
CA ARG A 182 0.07 -5.87 16.57
C ARG A 182 -0.71 -5.03 15.58
N TYR A 183 -0.16 -4.83 14.39
CA TYR A 183 -0.77 -3.99 13.37
C TYR A 183 -0.21 -4.30 11.98
N THR A 184 -0.87 -3.75 10.96
CA THR A 184 -0.36 -3.72 9.59
C THR A 184 -0.02 -2.28 9.21
N SER A 185 1.02 -2.07 8.40
CA SER A 185 1.37 -0.74 7.90
C SER A 185 2.07 -0.77 6.54
N HIS A 186 1.92 0.31 5.78
CA HIS A 186 2.75 0.62 4.62
C HIS A 186 3.83 1.68 4.94
N ASP A 187 3.70 2.35 6.09
CA ASP A 187 4.62 3.35 6.61
C ASP A 187 5.19 2.86 7.95
N LEU A 188 6.49 2.55 7.94
CA LEU A 188 7.18 1.96 9.09
C LEU A 188 7.68 3.00 10.10
N GLU A 189 7.63 4.28 9.75
CA GLU A 189 8.06 5.38 10.60
C GLU A 189 6.89 6.03 11.36
N THR A 190 5.65 5.65 11.02
CA THR A 190 4.45 6.07 11.75
C THR A 190 3.96 4.95 12.68
N LEU A 191 4.15 5.13 13.99
CA LEU A 191 3.75 4.16 15.02
C LEU A 191 2.26 4.32 15.43
N PRO A 192 1.53 3.22 15.68
CA PRO A 192 0.15 3.32 16.14
C PRO A 192 0.04 3.86 17.58
N PRO A 193 -1.12 4.38 17.99
CA PRO A 193 -1.31 4.93 19.35
C PRO A 193 -0.98 3.93 20.48
N GLY A 194 -1.25 2.64 20.27
CA GLY A 194 -0.91 1.59 21.24
C GLY A 194 0.59 1.47 21.49
N ALA A 195 1.41 1.63 20.44
CA ALA A 195 2.87 1.65 20.56
C ALA A 195 3.34 2.91 21.28
N THR A 196 2.80 4.08 20.90
CA THR A 196 3.16 5.36 21.54
C THR A 196 2.87 5.33 23.05
N ARG A 197 1.76 4.69 23.48
CA ARG A 197 1.44 4.51 24.89
C ARG A 197 2.48 3.64 25.62
N ALA A 198 2.84 2.49 25.05
CA ALA A 198 3.86 1.61 25.64
C ALA A 198 5.23 2.32 25.74
N ILE A 199 5.59 3.08 24.70
CA ILE A 199 6.82 3.87 24.65
C ILE A 199 6.83 5.01 25.67
N ALA A 200 5.68 5.50 26.12
CA ALA A 200 5.61 6.56 27.14
C ALA A 200 5.57 6.02 28.58
N ASP A 201 5.53 4.70 28.77
CA ASP A 201 5.47 4.08 30.10
C ASP A 201 6.86 4.03 30.74
N SER A 202 7.03 4.65 31.91
CA SER A 202 8.28 4.65 32.66
C SER A 202 8.72 3.26 33.16
N GLY A 203 7.79 2.32 33.31
CA GLY A 203 8.06 0.94 33.73
C GLY A 203 8.58 0.05 32.61
N VAL A 204 8.49 0.48 31.35
CA VAL A 204 9.05 -0.24 30.20
C VAL A 204 10.51 0.14 30.03
N HIS A 205 11.37 -0.88 29.92
CA HIS A 205 12.82 -0.73 29.81
C HIS A 205 13.41 -1.42 28.59
N SER A 206 12.70 -2.38 28.00
CA SER A 206 13.13 -3.03 26.77
C SER A 206 11.98 -3.29 25.80
N PHE A 207 12.35 -3.57 24.56
CA PHE A 207 11.39 -3.86 23.51
C PHE A 207 11.96 -4.83 22.49
N ALA A 208 11.10 -5.51 21.76
CA ALA A 208 11.43 -6.32 20.60
C ALA A 208 10.53 -5.95 19.43
N VAL A 209 11.11 -5.92 18.23
CA VAL A 209 10.41 -5.58 16.99
C VAL A 209 10.44 -6.79 16.05
N GLY A 210 9.29 -7.14 15.51
CA GLY A 210 9.16 -8.12 14.46
C GLY A 210 8.39 -7.57 13.29
N SER A 211 8.88 -7.84 12.08
CA SER A 211 8.22 -7.40 10.85
C SER A 211 8.20 -8.52 9.82
N CYS A 212 7.09 -8.62 9.08
CA CYS A 212 6.96 -9.54 7.97
C CYS A 212 6.19 -8.87 6.83
N TYR A 213 6.84 -8.70 5.67
CA TYR A 213 6.15 -8.23 4.48
C TYR A 213 5.46 -9.40 3.77
N ARG A 214 4.18 -9.24 3.43
CA ARG A 214 3.44 -10.27 2.67
C ARG A 214 2.28 -9.69 1.88
N GLN A 215 2.09 -10.21 0.68
CA GLN A 215 0.83 -10.11 -0.05
C GLN A 215 -0.15 -11.16 0.48
N THR A 216 -1.38 -10.75 0.78
CA THR A 216 -2.41 -11.63 1.31
C THR A 216 -3.74 -11.36 0.60
N LYS A 217 -4.77 -12.17 0.88
CA LYS A 217 -6.12 -11.92 0.36
C LYS A 217 -6.66 -10.54 0.75
N THR A 218 -6.38 -10.09 1.98
CA THR A 218 -6.82 -8.77 2.48
C THR A 218 -5.95 -7.64 1.93
N TYR A 219 -4.66 -7.90 1.68
CA TYR A 219 -3.71 -6.93 1.16
C TYR A 219 -3.03 -7.47 -0.12
N PRO A 220 -3.72 -7.43 -1.28
CA PRO A 220 -3.17 -7.96 -2.53
C PRO A 220 -1.88 -7.27 -2.96
N ASN A 221 -1.79 -5.95 -2.75
CA ASN A 221 -0.58 -5.16 -3.00
C ASN A 221 0.49 -5.31 -1.91
N GLY A 222 0.20 -6.10 -0.88
CA GLY A 222 1.05 -6.45 0.25
C GLY A 222 1.26 -5.35 1.27
N VAL A 223 1.56 -5.77 2.49
CA VAL A 223 1.67 -4.90 3.67
C VAL A 223 2.71 -5.45 4.64
N TYR A 224 3.28 -4.59 5.48
CA TYR A 224 4.06 -5.05 6.63
C TYR A 224 3.13 -5.44 7.77
N TRP A 225 3.30 -6.66 8.26
CA TRP A 225 2.73 -7.14 9.50
C TRP A 225 3.76 -6.90 10.59
N VAL A 226 3.38 -6.21 11.65
CA VAL A 226 4.30 -5.78 12.70
C VAL A 226 3.82 -6.24 14.06
N ALA A 227 4.71 -6.86 14.82
CA ALA A 227 4.53 -7.19 16.23
C ALA A 227 5.59 -6.48 17.05
N LEU A 228 5.14 -5.72 18.05
CA LEU A 228 6.00 -5.07 19.03
C LEU A 228 5.72 -5.66 20.39
N MET A 229 6.77 -6.04 21.10
CA MET A 229 6.70 -6.47 22.49
C MET A 229 7.49 -5.48 23.34
N PHE A 230 6.92 -5.05 24.46
CA PHE A 230 7.56 -4.16 25.42
C PHE A 230 7.59 -4.83 26.79
N TYR A 231 8.69 -4.69 27.52
CA TYR A 231 8.91 -5.30 28.82
C TYR A 231 9.23 -4.23 29.85
#